data_AF-A0A2D8QXA7-F1
#
_entry.id   AF-A0A2D8QXA7-F1
#
_cell.length_a   1.000
_cell.length_b   1.000
_cell.length_c   1.000
_cell.angle_alpha   90.00
_cell.angle_beta   90.00
_cell.angle_gamma   90.00
#
_symmetry.space_group_name_H-M   'P 1'
#
loop_
_entity.id
_entity.type
_entity.pdbx_description
1 polymer ?
#
loop_
_entity_poly.entity_id
_entity_poly.type
_entity_poly.pdbx_seq_one_letter_code
_entity_poly.pdbx_strand_id
1 'polypeptide(L)'
;MRFGGYILGIGVLLGCLQMDRPVALGGGDRVTEPPVRVRQALALNSFYTKHVDVDGFSVVASDNVSDYALLEAAYLIRKMLGHRKDILQAMARNKVRFAIMAHNEYTTHIPEHRDLQPR
;
A
#
# COMPACT_ATOMS: atom_id res chain seq x y z
N MET A 1 -57.40 15.62 16.04
CA MET A 1 -57.64 14.16 16.04
C MET A 1 -57.70 13.64 14.61
N ARG A 2 -56.62 13.07 14.07
CA ARG A 2 -56.64 12.20 12.89
C ARG A 2 -55.61 11.08 13.09
N PHE A 3 -56.13 9.89 13.35
CA PHE A 3 -55.41 8.62 13.34
C PHE A 3 -55.23 8.15 11.89
N GLY A 4 -54.15 7.42 11.63
CA GLY A 4 -53.84 6.71 10.38
C GLY A 4 -52.33 6.75 10.16
N GLY A 5 -51.53 5.73 10.50
CA GLY A 5 -51.78 4.30 10.52
C GLY A 5 -51.09 3.69 9.31
N TYR A 6 -49.85 3.23 9.46
CA TYR A 6 -49.24 2.14 8.67
C TYR A 6 -48.03 1.60 9.45
N ILE A 7 -48.27 0.51 10.16
CA ILE A 7 -47.27 -0.43 10.67
C ILE A 7 -47.34 -1.61 9.70
N LEU A 8 -46.22 -1.99 9.07
CA LEU A 8 -45.73 -3.36 8.84
C LEU A 8 -44.77 -3.36 7.64
N GLY A 9 -43.50 -3.72 7.87
CA GLY A 9 -42.50 -3.83 6.81
C GLY A 9 -41.10 -4.12 7.32
N ILE A 10 -40.92 -5.34 7.82
CA ILE A 10 -39.67 -5.95 8.27
C ILE A 10 -38.57 -5.85 7.21
N GLY A 11 -37.36 -5.47 7.63
CA GLY A 11 -36.14 -5.51 6.82
C GLY A 11 -34.91 -5.53 7.72
N VAL A 12 -34.66 -6.66 8.36
CA VAL A 12 -33.42 -7.00 9.09
C VAL A 12 -32.23 -6.96 8.14
N LEU A 13 -31.11 -6.37 8.61
CA LEU A 13 -29.69 -6.72 8.39
C LEU A 13 -28.89 -5.53 8.97
N LEU A 14 -28.52 -5.50 10.25
CA LEU A 14 -27.42 -6.26 10.85
C LEU A 14 -26.30 -6.61 9.84
N GLY A 15 -25.23 -5.82 9.88
CA GLY A 15 -24.00 -5.99 9.14
C GLY A 15 -23.27 -4.64 9.14
N CYS A 16 -22.59 -4.25 10.23
CA CYS A 16 -21.19 -4.60 10.40
C CYS A 16 -20.47 -4.76 9.06
N LEU A 17 -19.83 -3.69 8.58
CA LEU A 17 -18.47 -3.66 8.03
C LEU A 17 -18.16 -2.16 7.80
N GLN A 18 -17.64 -1.49 8.83
CA GLN A 18 -16.24 -1.03 8.83
C GLN A 18 -16.04 -0.04 7.67
N MET A 19 -16.29 1.27 7.81
CA MET A 19 -15.36 2.16 8.54
C MET A 19 -13.99 1.48 8.64
N ASP A 20 -13.22 1.55 7.55
CA ASP A 20 -11.78 1.27 7.54
C ASP A 20 -11.12 2.18 8.57
N ARG A 21 -11.20 1.74 9.83
CA ARG A 21 -10.38 2.30 10.90
C ARG A 21 -8.94 1.98 10.49
N PRO A 22 -8.05 2.96 10.44
CA PRO A 22 -6.65 2.66 10.20
C PRO A 22 -6.21 1.72 11.31
N VAL A 23 -5.86 0.49 10.95
CA VAL A 23 -5.25 -0.43 11.90
C VAL A 23 -3.93 0.22 12.32
N ALA A 24 -3.78 0.47 13.60
CA ALA A 24 -2.54 0.98 14.16
C ALA A 24 -1.62 -0.21 14.44
N LEU A 25 -1.02 -0.77 13.39
CA LEU A 25 0.08 -1.72 13.53
C LEU A 25 1.40 -0.94 13.46
N GLY A 26 1.89 -0.54 14.63
CA GLY A 26 3.32 -0.33 14.86
C GLY A 26 4.04 0.69 13.98
N GLY A 27 3.90 1.96 14.35
CA GLY A 27 4.80 3.04 13.93
C GLY A 27 4.32 3.81 12.70
N GLY A 28 3.49 4.83 12.94
CA GLY A 28 3.35 6.10 12.19
C GLY A 28 3.09 6.10 10.67
N ASP A 29 3.26 4.99 9.99
CA ASP A 29 3.32 4.96 8.54
C ASP A 29 1.93 4.85 7.97
N ARG A 30 1.64 5.76 7.05
CA ARG A 30 0.39 5.78 6.31
C ARG A 30 0.69 5.42 4.88
N VAL A 31 -0.08 4.49 4.34
CA VAL A 31 -0.08 4.25 2.90
C VAL A 31 -0.64 5.49 2.22
N THR A 32 0.11 6.01 1.27
CA THR A 32 -0.22 7.22 0.52
C THR A 32 0.01 6.97 -0.96
N GLU A 33 -0.51 7.83 -1.82
CA GLU A 33 -0.05 7.84 -3.20
C GLU A 33 1.40 8.33 -3.29
N PRO A 34 2.24 7.77 -4.18
CA PRO A 34 3.59 8.25 -4.38
C PRO A 34 3.60 9.76 -4.71
N PRO A 35 4.23 10.60 -3.87
CA PRO A 35 4.31 12.05 -4.13
C PRO A 35 5.04 12.34 -5.44
N VAL A 36 4.73 13.45 -6.10
CA VAL A 36 5.33 13.85 -7.39
C VAL A 36 6.87 13.79 -7.35
N ARG A 37 7.48 14.25 -6.24
CA ARG A 37 8.93 14.20 -6.04
C ARG A 37 9.50 12.77 -6.12
N VAL A 38 8.80 11.80 -5.54
CA VAL A 38 9.22 10.39 -5.49
C VAL A 38 9.04 9.76 -6.87
N ARG A 39 7.91 10.06 -7.53
CA ARG A 39 7.66 9.60 -8.91
C ARG A 39 8.75 10.06 -9.87
N GLN A 40 9.15 11.33 -9.78
CA GLN A 40 10.23 11.88 -10.61
C GLN A 40 11.60 11.31 -10.25
N ALA A 41 11.95 11.26 -8.95
CA ALA A 41 13.25 10.78 -8.50
C ALA A 41 13.53 9.32 -8.90
N LEU A 42 12.50 8.48 -8.86
CA LEU A 42 12.58 7.05 -9.15
C LEU A 42 12.08 6.67 -10.55
N ALA A 43 11.66 7.65 -11.37
CA ALA A 43 11.00 7.42 -12.66
C ALA A 43 9.86 6.37 -12.57
N LEU A 44 9.01 6.49 -11.56
CA LEU A 44 7.96 5.50 -11.29
C LEU A 44 6.89 5.50 -12.38
N ASN A 45 6.57 4.31 -12.87
CA ASN A 45 5.42 4.09 -13.74
C ASN A 45 4.09 4.39 -12.99
N SER A 46 3.04 4.74 -13.74
CA SER A 46 1.69 4.94 -13.21
C SER A 46 1.07 3.69 -12.58
N PHE A 47 1.62 2.51 -12.88
CA PHE A 47 1.29 1.25 -12.22
C PHE A 47 1.40 1.30 -10.70
N TYR A 48 2.37 2.07 -10.17
CA TYR A 48 2.53 2.24 -8.73
C TYR A 48 1.59 3.35 -8.23
N THR A 49 0.56 2.93 -7.52
CA THR A 49 -0.48 3.80 -6.93
C THR A 49 -0.32 3.95 -5.43
N LYS A 50 0.38 3.01 -4.76
CA LYS A 50 0.59 3.00 -3.31
C LYS A 50 2.05 3.17 -2.95
N HIS A 51 2.31 3.87 -1.85
CA HIS A 51 3.63 4.22 -1.37
C HIS A 51 3.69 4.36 0.15
N VAL A 52 4.79 3.87 0.73
CA VAL A 52 5.21 4.11 2.11
C VAL A 52 6.68 4.52 2.12
N ASP A 53 7.01 5.54 2.91
CA ASP A 53 8.38 5.99 3.12
C ASP A 53 8.95 5.34 4.38
N VAL A 54 10.12 4.73 4.27
CA VAL A 54 10.82 4.07 5.38
C VAL A 54 12.18 4.75 5.58
N ASP A 55 12.21 5.78 6.42
CA ASP A 55 13.43 6.58 6.68
C ASP A 55 14.10 7.06 5.36
N GLY A 56 13.30 7.49 4.37
CA GLY A 56 13.78 7.93 3.04
C GLY A 56 13.97 6.82 2.00
N PHE A 57 13.72 5.56 2.35
CA PHE A 57 13.66 4.44 1.41
C PHE A 57 12.22 4.18 0.96
N SER A 58 11.97 4.15 -0.35
CA SER A 58 10.62 4.05 -0.90
C SER A 58 10.15 2.59 -1.07
N VAL A 59 9.03 2.28 -0.44
CA VAL A 59 8.24 1.06 -0.67
C VAL A 59 7.07 1.43 -1.57
N VAL A 60 6.88 0.71 -2.68
CA VAL A 60 5.86 0.99 -3.68
C VAL A 60 5.06 -0.26 -4.02
N ALA A 61 3.79 -0.07 -4.37
CA ALA A 61 2.91 -1.16 -4.77
C ALA A 61 1.83 -0.68 -5.75
N SER A 62 1.19 -1.64 -6.40
CA SER A 62 -0.02 -1.40 -7.19
C SER A 62 -1.25 -1.26 -6.30
N ASP A 63 -2.39 -0.97 -6.93
CA ASP A 63 -3.66 -0.86 -6.22
C ASP A 63 -4.19 -2.20 -5.69
N ASN A 64 -3.81 -3.30 -6.37
CA ASN A 64 -4.22 -4.66 -6.01
C ASN A 64 -3.57 -5.16 -4.70
N VAL A 65 -2.48 -4.52 -4.27
CA VAL A 65 -1.78 -4.90 -3.04
C VAL A 65 -2.51 -4.33 -1.83
N SER A 66 -2.71 -5.18 -0.81
CA SER A 66 -3.29 -4.75 0.46
C SER A 66 -2.40 -3.75 1.18
N ASP A 67 -2.98 -2.69 1.75
CA ASP A 67 -2.25 -1.67 2.51
C ASP A 67 -1.45 -2.27 3.67
N TYR A 68 -1.99 -3.32 4.28
CA TYR A 68 -1.33 -4.08 5.34
C TYR A 68 0.02 -4.67 4.88
N ALA A 69 0.15 -5.07 3.61
CA ALA A 69 1.40 -5.61 3.09
C ALA A 69 2.49 -4.54 3.01
N LEU A 70 2.14 -3.28 2.69
CA LEU A 70 3.11 -2.18 2.68
C LEU A 70 3.55 -1.83 4.11
N LEU A 71 2.61 -1.81 5.05
CA LEU A 71 2.92 -1.53 6.46
C LEU A 71 3.78 -2.65 7.07
N GLU A 72 3.48 -3.91 6.76
CA GLU A 72 4.30 -5.04 7.19
C GLU A 72 5.70 -4.99 6.56
N ALA A 73 5.80 -4.68 5.27
CA ALA A 73 7.11 -4.49 4.62
C ALA A 73 7.92 -3.37 5.30
N ALA A 74 7.28 -2.23 5.62
CA ALA A 74 7.92 -1.14 6.33
C ALA A 74 8.39 -1.54 7.73
N TYR A 75 7.56 -2.30 8.46
CA TYR A 75 7.91 -2.86 9.76
C TYR A 75 9.13 -3.79 9.66
N LEU A 76 9.14 -4.72 8.70
CA LEU A 76 10.24 -5.67 8.49
C LEU A 76 11.54 -4.96 8.09
N ILE A 77 11.48 -3.98 7.18
CA ILE A 77 12.64 -3.18 6.77
C ILE A 77 13.23 -2.46 7.98
N ARG A 78 12.41 -1.83 8.83
CA ARG A 78 12.89 -1.20 10.07
C ARG A 78 13.46 -2.23 11.04
N LYS A 79 12.86 -3.40 11.16
CA LYS A 79 13.35 -4.43 12.07
C LYS A 79 14.72 -4.96 11.64
N MET A 80 14.93 -5.13 10.33
CA MET A 80 16.16 -5.66 9.76
C MET A 80 17.26 -4.59 9.65
N LEU A 81 16.93 -3.39 9.20
CA LEU A 81 17.89 -2.36 8.81
C LEU A 81 17.76 -1.06 9.63
N GLY A 82 16.85 -0.97 10.60
CA GLY A 82 16.66 0.25 11.40
C GLY A 82 17.87 0.65 12.24
N HIS A 83 18.72 -0.31 12.60
CA HIS A 83 20.02 -0.05 13.26
C HIS A 83 21.11 0.39 12.27
N ARG A 84 20.91 0.19 10.97
CA ARG A 84 21.81 0.53 9.87
C ARG A 84 21.13 1.43 8.83
N LYS A 85 20.76 2.62 9.29
CA LYS A 85 20.19 3.66 8.43
C LYS A 85 21.15 4.07 7.30
N ASP A 86 22.45 3.89 7.47
CA ASP A 86 23.47 4.08 6.44
C ASP A 86 23.17 3.27 5.17
N ILE A 87 22.75 2.00 5.31
CA ILE A 87 22.39 1.14 4.17
C ILE A 87 21.13 1.68 3.49
N LEU A 88 20.08 1.95 4.25
CA LEU A 88 18.82 2.45 3.69
C LEU A 88 19.02 3.74 2.90
N GLN A 89 19.83 4.65 3.44
CA GLN A 89 20.21 5.88 2.77
C GLN A 89 21.05 5.62 1.51
N ALA A 90 21.99 4.68 1.54
CA ALA A 90 22.75 4.30 0.35
C ALA A 90 21.84 3.69 -0.73
N MET A 91 20.88 2.83 -0.36
CA MET A 91 19.91 2.25 -1.28
C MET A 91 19.00 3.34 -1.90
N ALA A 92 18.51 4.27 -1.08
CA ALA A 92 17.71 5.40 -1.54
C ALA A 92 18.48 6.30 -2.52
N ARG A 93 19.75 6.62 -2.21
CA ARG A 93 20.64 7.40 -3.10
C ARG A 93 20.87 6.71 -4.45
N ASN A 94 20.96 5.38 -4.45
CA ASN A 94 21.10 4.57 -5.65
C ASN A 94 19.77 4.33 -6.39
N LYS A 95 18.69 5.03 -6.02
CA LYS A 95 17.35 4.93 -6.63
C LYS A 95 16.76 3.52 -6.56
N VAL A 96 17.14 2.75 -5.54
CA VAL A 96 16.54 1.44 -5.26
C VAL A 96 15.16 1.66 -4.63
N ARG A 97 14.21 0.80 -5.00
CA ARG A 97 12.85 0.78 -4.48
C ARG A 97 12.47 -0.64 -4.10
N PHE A 98 11.60 -0.77 -3.11
CA PHE A 98 11.00 -2.05 -2.75
C PHE A 98 9.61 -2.14 -3.38
N ALA A 99 9.48 -2.96 -4.42
CA ALA A 99 8.20 -3.17 -5.09
C ALA A 99 7.51 -4.43 -4.53
N ILE A 100 6.25 -4.30 -4.14
CA ILE A 100 5.41 -5.43 -3.69
C ILE A 100 4.50 -5.85 -4.83
N MET A 101 4.43 -7.16 -5.08
CA MET A 101 3.51 -7.78 -6.02
C MET A 101 2.32 -8.39 -5.29
N ALA A 102 1.11 -8.20 -5.80
CA ALA A 102 -0.06 -8.90 -5.31
C ALA A 102 -0.03 -10.38 -5.72
N HIS A 103 -0.76 -11.22 -4.99
CA HIS A 103 -0.86 -12.66 -5.26
C HIS A 103 -1.39 -13.01 -6.66
N ASN A 104 -2.12 -12.08 -7.29
CA ASN A 104 -2.69 -12.19 -8.63
C ASN A 104 -1.88 -11.41 -9.69
N GLU A 105 -0.71 -10.89 -9.33
CA GLU A 105 0.20 -10.19 -10.25
C GLU A 105 1.34 -11.11 -10.67
N TYR A 106 1.66 -11.06 -11.97
CA TYR A 106 2.76 -11.82 -12.55
C TYR A 106 3.96 -10.91 -12.76
N THR A 107 5.14 -11.49 -12.87
CA THR A 107 6.39 -10.75 -13.07
C THR A 107 6.31 -9.83 -14.29
N THR A 108 5.66 -10.26 -15.37
CA THR A 108 5.47 -9.46 -16.58
C THR A 108 4.51 -8.28 -16.42
N HIS A 109 3.68 -8.26 -15.38
CA HIS A 109 2.83 -7.10 -15.08
C HIS A 109 3.64 -5.94 -14.48
N ILE A 110 4.76 -6.25 -13.82
CA ILE A 110 5.64 -5.26 -13.24
C ILE A 110 6.33 -4.48 -14.37
N PRO A 111 6.20 -3.13 -14.40
CA PRO A 111 6.72 -2.29 -15.48
C PRO A 111 8.16 -2.57 -15.89
N GLU A 112 9.01 -2.90 -14.92
CA GLU A 112 10.44 -3.18 -15.03
C GLU A 112 10.75 -4.53 -15.69
N HIS A 113 9.74 -5.38 -15.87
CA HIS A 113 9.87 -6.77 -16.30
C HIS A 113 8.90 -7.11 -17.45
N ARG A 114 8.27 -6.11 -18.06
CA ARG A 114 7.28 -6.29 -19.14
C ARG A 114 7.85 -6.91 -20.40
N ASP A 115 9.16 -6.81 -20.60
CA ASP A 115 9.91 -7.37 -21.71
C ASP A 115 10.25 -8.85 -21.53
N LEU A 116 10.04 -9.40 -20.33
CA LEU A 116 10.27 -10.82 -20.07
C LEU A 116 9.22 -11.67 -20.79
N GLN A 117 9.68 -12.71 -21.48
CA GLN A 117 8.82 -13.72 -22.07
C GLN A 117 8.74 -14.94 -21.14
N PRO A 118 7.54 -15.47 -20.85
CA PRO A 118 7.40 -16.78 -20.21
C PRO A 118 8.04 -17.84 -21.13
N ARG A 119 8.97 -18.63 -20.60
CA ARG A 119 9.53 -19.81 -21.28
C ARG A 119 8.91 -21.08 -20.76
#